data_AF-A0A4R4KY16-F1
#
_entry.id   AF-A0A4R4KY16-F1
#
_cell.length_a   1.000
_cell.length_b   1.000
_cell.length_c   1.000
_cell.angle_alpha   90.00
_cell.angle_beta   90.00
_cell.angle_gamma   90.00
#
_symmetry.space_group_name_H-M   'P 1'
#
loop_
_entity.id
_entity.type
_entity.pdbx_description
1 polymer ?
#
loop_
_entity_poly.entity_id
_entity_poly.type
_entity_poly.pdbx_seq_one_letter_code
_entity_poly.pdbx_strand_id
1 'polypeptide(L)' 'MTDPLGPVQITPRDIYDQVVLLRDTVNKLVNQGAGHGEDLRDHETRLRSLESRQWPLPAAAVLLSLAALGTAVLPQLVN' A
#
# COMPACT_ATOMS: atom_id res chain seq x y z
N MET A 1 17.93 44.49 25.14
CA MET A 1 17.03 43.64 24.33
C MET A 1 16.07 42.98 25.30
N THR A 2 14.82 43.40 25.32
CA THR A 2 13.75 42.71 26.06
C THR A 2 13.50 41.37 25.38
N ASP A 3 13.62 40.29 26.15
CA ASP A 3 13.29 38.94 25.72
C ASP A 3 11.85 38.95 25.19
N PRO A 4 11.61 38.64 23.89
CA PRO A 4 10.29 38.72 23.27
C PRO A 4 9.29 37.71 23.84
N LEU A 5 9.71 36.82 24.75
CA LEU A 5 8.87 35.78 25.34
C LEU A 5 8.41 36.10 26.78
N GLY A 6 9.01 37.08 27.45
CA GLY A 6 8.83 37.25 28.91
C GLY A 6 9.22 35.97 29.69
N PRO A 7 9.10 35.94 31.03
CA PRO A 7 9.34 34.71 31.77
C PRO A 7 8.21 33.72 31.47
N VAL A 8 8.45 32.77 30.56
CA VAL A 8 7.54 31.66 30.27
C VAL A 8 7.34 30.86 31.56
N GLN A 9 6.17 31.02 32.18
CA GLN A 9 5.80 30.24 33.36
C GLN A 9 4.97 29.04 32.91
N ILE A 10 5.51 27.84 33.09
CA ILE A 10 4.83 26.58 32.81
C ILE A 10 4.40 25.99 34.15
N THR A 11 3.10 25.79 34.32
CA THR A 11 2.55 25.13 35.52
C THR A 11 2.54 23.61 35.34
N PRO A 12 2.49 22.83 36.43
CA PRO A 12 2.32 21.38 36.36
C PRO A 12 1.05 20.95 35.61
N ARG A 13 -0.01 21.78 35.64
CA ARG A 13 -1.23 21.53 34.87
C ARG A 13 -0.96 21.63 33.37
N ASP A 14 -0.23 22.66 32.93
CA ASP A 14 0.10 22.83 31.52
C ASP A 14 0.89 21.62 30.99
N ILE A 15 1.83 21.10 31.79
CA ILE A 15 2.58 19.89 31.45
C ILE A 15 1.65 18.67 31.36
N TYR A 16 0.76 18.48 32.33
CA TYR A 16 -0.19 17.37 32.34
C TYR A 16 -1.11 17.40 31.10
N ASP A 17 -1.64 18.57 30.77
CA ASP A 17 -2.52 18.75 29.61
C ASP A 17 -1.80 18.41 28.31
N GLN A 18 -0.53 18.83 28.17
CA GLN A 18 0.29 18.45 27.01
C GLN A 18 0.58 16.94 26.95
N VAL A 19 0.79 16.28 28.08
CA VAL A 19 0.98 14.82 28.14
C VAL A 19 -0.29 14.08 27.73
N VAL A 20 -1.46 14.54 28.16
CA VAL A 20 -2.76 13.96 27.74
C VAL A 20 -2.96 14.14 26.23
N LEU A 21 -2.70 15.34 25.70
CA LEU A 21 -2.79 15.63 24.27
C LEU A 21 -1.84 14.75 23.45
N LEU A 22 -0.61 14.55 23.92
CA LEU A 22 0.36 13.66 23.29
C LEU A 22 -0.15 12.22 23.26
N ARG A 23 -0.66 11.71 24.38
CA ARG A 23 -1.22 10.35 24.48
C ARG A 23 -2.35 10.15 23.47
N ASP A 24 -3.26 11.11 23.36
CA ASP A 24 -4.39 11.03 22.43
C ASP A 24 -3.93 11.09 20.96
N THR A 25 -2.89 11.87 20.66
CA THR A 25 -2.28 11.91 19.32
C THR A 25 -1.61 10.58 18.98
N VAL A 26 -0.86 9.98 19.91
CA VAL A 26 -0.26 8.65 19.73
C VAL A 26 -1.33 7.59 19.52
N ASN A 27 -2.41 7.61 20.31
CA ASN A 27 -3.52 6.68 20.15
C ASN A 27 -4.16 6.79 18.75
N LYS A 28 -4.38 8.02 18.26
CA LYS A 28 -4.87 8.25 16.90
C LYS A 28 -3.92 7.69 15.84
N LEU A 29 -2.61 7.91 16.00
CA LEU A 29 -1.60 7.41 15.06
C LEU A 29 -1.55 5.88 15.04
N VAL A 30 -1.59 5.22 16.21
CA VAL A 30 -1.62 3.76 16.32
C VAL A 30 -2.87 3.19 15.64
N ASN A 31 -4.03 3.79 15.89
CA ASN A 31 -5.28 3.36 15.27
C ASN A 31 -5.26 3.55 13.76
N GLN A 32 -4.71 4.67 13.27
CA GLN A 32 -4.52 4.87 11.83
C GLN A 32 -3.57 3.82 11.24
N GLY A 33 -2.44 3.54 11.89
CA GLY A 33 -1.49 2.52 11.44
C GLY A 33 -2.11 1.12 11.36
N ALA A 34 -2.93 0.75 12.35
CA ALA A 34 -3.66 -0.52 12.35
C ALA A 34 -4.65 -0.62 11.17
N GLY A 35 -5.38 0.46 10.86
CA GLY A 35 -6.30 0.50 9.71
C GLY A 35 -5.60 0.32 8.36
N HIS A 36 -4.44 0.96 8.16
CA HIS A 36 -3.68 0.82 6.91
C HIS A 36 -3.20 -0.61 6.66
N GLY A 37 -2.84 -1.35 7.72
CA GLY A 37 -2.43 -2.75 7.60
C GLY A 37 -3.57 -3.66 7.12
N GLU A 38 -4.79 -3.39 7.58
CA GLU A 38 -5.98 -4.14 7.17
C GLU A 38 -6.36 -3.83 5.72
N ASP A 39 -6.37 -2.55 5.34
CA ASP A 39 -6.69 -2.11 3.98
C ASP A 39 -5.70 -2.65 2.95
N LEU A 40 -4.39 -2.64 3.25
CA LEU A 40 -3.37 -3.21 2.38
C LEU A 40 -3.57 -4.73 2.20
N ARG A 41 -3.96 -5.43 3.26
CA ARG A 41 -4.21 -6.88 3.20
C ARG A 41 -5.46 -7.22 2.37
N ASP A 42 -6.51 -6.42 2.47
CA ASP A 42 -7.69 -6.54 1.60
C ASP A 42 -7.30 -6.27 0.14
N HIS A 43 -6.58 -5.18 -0.11
CA HIS A 43 -6.12 -4.82 -1.45
C HIS A 43 -5.27 -5.92 -2.08
N GLU A 44 -4.33 -6.52 -1.36
CA GLU A 44 -3.54 -7.63 -1.89
C GLU A 44 -4.38 -8.88 -2.17
N THR A 45 -5.35 -9.19 -1.31
CA THR A 45 -6.28 -10.31 -1.53
C THR A 45 -7.10 -10.10 -2.80
N ARG A 46 -7.60 -8.88 -3.00
CA ARG A 46 -8.36 -8.49 -4.19
C ARG A 46 -7.49 -8.50 -5.45
N LEU A 47 -6.24 -8.02 -5.38
CA LEU A 47 -5.29 -8.09 -6.49
C LEU A 47 -4.99 -9.53 -6.90
N ARG A 48 -4.69 -10.41 -5.94
CA ARG A 48 -4.50 -11.84 -6.23
C ARG A 48 -5.75 -12.50 -6.82
N SER A 49 -6.93 -12.09 -6.37
CA SER A 49 -8.19 -12.56 -6.97
C SER A 49 -8.37 -12.08 -8.41
N LEU A 50 -7.92 -10.87 -8.75
CA LEU A 50 -8.00 -10.37 -10.12
C LEU A 50 -6.96 -11.06 -11.00
N GLU A 51 -5.73 -11.22 -10.51
CA GLU A 51 -4.66 -11.91 -11.22
C GLU A 51 -5.02 -13.36 -11.53
N SER A 52 -5.46 -14.12 -10.54
CA SER A 52 -5.86 -15.53 -10.72
C SER A 52 -6.98 -15.72 -11.73
N ARG A 53 -7.84 -14.71 -11.91
CA ARG A 53 -9.00 -14.76 -12.80
C ARG A 53 -8.71 -14.24 -14.20
N GLN A 54 -7.77 -13.30 -14.33
CA GLN A 54 -7.49 -12.61 -15.59
C GLN A 54 -6.32 -13.20 -16.35
N TRP A 55 -5.31 -13.79 -15.71
CA TRP A 55 -4.13 -14.30 -16.43
C TRP A 55 -4.24 -15.67 -17.12
N PRO A 56 -5.09 -16.64 -16.71
CA PRO A 56 -5.04 -17.96 -17.35
C PRO A 56 -5.55 -17.94 -18.79
N LEU A 57 -6.56 -17.14 -19.11
CA LEU A 57 -7.16 -17.11 -20.45
C LEU A 57 -6.30 -16.36 -21.50
N PRO A 58 -5.79 -15.13 -21.23
CA PRO A 58 -4.92 -14.42 -22.16
C PRO A 58 -3.56 -15.11 -22.31
N ALA A 59 -2.98 -15.65 -21.23
CA ALA A 59 -1.72 -16.39 -21.32
C ALA A 59 -1.89 -17.66 -22.17
N ALA A 60 -2.97 -18.41 -21.97
CA ALA A 60 -3.28 -19.56 -22.83
C ALA A 60 -3.48 -19.14 -24.30
N ALA A 61 -4.17 -18.03 -24.56
CA ALA A 61 -4.36 -17.51 -25.91
C ALA A 61 -3.04 -17.12 -26.60
N VAL A 62 -2.11 -16.49 -25.87
CA VAL A 62 -0.76 -16.16 -26.37
C VAL A 62 0.06 -17.42 -26.64
N LEU A 63 0.02 -18.41 -25.74
CA LEU A 63 0.74 -19.68 -25.96
C LEU A 63 0.18 -20.44 -27.17
N LEU A 64 -1.14 -20.50 -27.30
CA LEU A 64 -1.80 -21.14 -28.44
C LEU A 64 -1.49 -20.42 -29.76
N SER A 65 -1.49 -19.09 -29.78
CA SER A 65 -1.18 -18.32 -30.99
C SER A 65 0.29 -18.48 -31.40
N LEU A 66 1.22 -18.51 -30.44
CA LEU A 66 2.64 -18.79 -30.71
C LEU A 66 2.86 -20.22 -31.22
N ALA A 67 2.16 -21.20 -30.65
CA ALA A 67 2.22 -22.59 -31.13
C ALA A 67 1.69 -22.70 -32.57
N ALA A 68 0.53 -22.10 -32.86
CA ALA A 68 -0.04 -22.06 -34.19
C ALA A 68 0.90 -21.38 -35.19
N LEU A 69 1.48 -20.23 -34.82
CA LEU A 69 2.45 -19.52 -35.65
C LEU A 69 3.68 -20.38 -35.93
N GLY A 70 4.23 -21.05 -34.92
CA GLY A 70 5.35 -21.98 -35.08
C GLY A 70 5.04 -23.07 -36.10
N THR A 71 3.88 -23.73 -35.98
CA THR A 71 3.47 -24.78 -36.92
C THR A 71 3.26 -24.26 -38.35
N ALA A 72 2.84 -23.01 -38.53
CA ALA A 72 2.61 -22.42 -39.84
C ALA A 72 3.88 -21.89 -40.52
N VAL A 73 4.81 -21.35 -39.74
CA VAL A 73 6.00 -20.63 -40.24
C VAL A 73 7.23 -21.55 -40.31
N LEU A 74 7.44 -22.45 -39.34
CA LEU A 74 8.61 -23.35 -39.35
C LEU A 74 8.77 -24.14 -40.65
N PRO A 75 7.70 -24.73 -41.24
CA PRO A 75 7.83 -25.44 -42.52
C PRO A 75 8.27 -24.55 -43.69
N GLN A 76 7.99 -23.24 -43.64
CA GLN A 76 8.37 -22.28 -44.68
C GLN A 76 9.80 -21.79 -44.56
N LEU A 77 10.44 -22.00 -43.41
CA LEU A 77 11.83 -21.60 -43.14
C LEU A 77 12.84 -22.74 -43.37
N VAL A 78 12.37 -23.98 -43.42
CA VAL A 78 13.19 -25.18 -43.56
C VAL A 78 13.17 -25.74 -45.00
N ASN A 79 12.22 -25.29 -45.83
CA ASN A 79 12.19 -25.49 -47.29
C ASN A 79 12.87 -24.32 -48.01
#